data_AF-A0A7W6HSP5-F1
#
_entry.id   AF-A0A7W6HSP5-F1
#
_cell.length_a   1.000
_cell.length_b   1.000
_cell.length_c   1.000
_cell.angle_alpha   90.00
_cell.angle_beta   90.00
_cell.angle_gamma   90.00
#
_symmetry.space_group_name_H-M   'P 1'
#
loop_
_entity.id
_entity.type
_entity.pdbx_description
1 polymer ?
#
loop_
_entity_poly.entity_id
_entity_poly.type
_entity_poly.pdbx_seq_one_letter_code
_entity_poly.pdbx_strand_id
1 'polypeptide(L)'
;PLYYAPGEAYQFDWSHEIVLINGTTTTVKVAHVRLCHSRMMFARAYMRESQEMVFDAHDKAFAFFRGTCTRGIYDNMKTAVEAVFVGKERLYNRRFLQMCSHYLVQPAACTPASGWEKGQVENQVGLVRERFFTPRLRVKSLEELNVWLLDKCVAYAKAHNHPEQADQTIWQMFEAERGSLVPYVGPFDGFHCVPASVSKTCTVRFDNNKYSVLSTAVGRPVEVHAYAERIVVKQDGTVIAEHRRSFGRGETVYDPWHYVPVLARKPGALRNGAPFRDWVMPAAMEKVRKRLKTVEDGDRQMVTILGCVPGDGITAVEAACQEALDQGVCSAAVILNILARRRDPAPSAPLQIPDALRLTHEPVADCARYDSLRRAS
;
A
#
# COMPACT_ATOMS: atom_id res chain seq x y z
N PRO A 1 33.29 -25.29 -14.91
CA PRO A 1 32.64 -24.02 -15.32
C PRO A 1 31.14 -24.26 -15.59
N LEU A 2 30.25 -23.49 -14.99
CA LEU A 2 28.81 -23.58 -15.25
C LEU A 2 28.40 -22.55 -16.28
N TYR A 3 27.78 -23.00 -17.37
CA TYR A 3 27.19 -22.17 -18.40
C TYR A 3 25.67 -22.12 -18.23
N TYR A 4 25.08 -20.96 -18.46
CA TYR A 4 23.63 -20.75 -18.46
C TYR A 4 23.24 -20.00 -19.73
N ALA A 5 22.25 -20.51 -20.46
CA ALA A 5 21.68 -19.83 -21.62
C ALA A 5 20.90 -18.57 -21.20
N PRO A 6 20.71 -17.60 -22.10
CA PRO A 6 19.88 -16.42 -21.84
C PRO A 6 18.48 -16.81 -21.33
N GLY A 7 18.04 -16.22 -20.22
CA GLY A 7 16.74 -16.50 -19.62
C GLY A 7 16.57 -17.89 -19.00
N GLU A 8 17.65 -18.68 -18.91
CA GLU A 8 17.58 -20.03 -18.37
C GLU A 8 17.41 -20.04 -16.85
N ALA A 9 18.26 -19.31 -16.11
CA ALA A 9 18.25 -19.39 -14.66
C ALA A 9 18.57 -18.06 -13.97
N TYR A 10 17.98 -17.87 -12.78
CA TYR A 10 18.43 -16.89 -11.80
C TYR A 10 18.72 -17.58 -10.46
N GLN A 11 19.50 -16.92 -9.62
CA GLN A 11 19.77 -17.31 -8.23
C GLN A 11 19.15 -16.32 -7.26
N PHE A 12 18.58 -16.83 -6.18
CA PHE A 12 18.04 -16.04 -5.08
C PHE A 12 18.80 -16.32 -3.78
N ASP A 13 19.13 -15.27 -3.02
CA ASP A 13 19.74 -15.40 -1.70
C ASP A 13 19.35 -14.27 -0.73
N TRP A 14 19.57 -14.50 0.56
CA TRP A 14 19.46 -13.51 1.62
C TRP A 14 20.83 -13.15 2.18
N SER A 15 21.04 -11.86 2.45
CA SER A 15 22.15 -11.38 3.28
C SER A 15 21.66 -10.56 4.46
N HIS A 16 22.48 -10.44 5.50
CA HIS A 16 22.17 -9.62 6.68
C HIS A 16 23.14 -8.45 6.72
N GLU A 17 22.64 -7.23 6.67
CA GLU A 17 23.46 -6.03 6.65
C GLU A 17 23.06 -5.08 7.78
N ILE A 18 24.05 -4.41 8.37
CA ILE A 18 23.82 -3.47 9.47
C ILE A 18 23.80 -2.06 8.91
N VAL A 19 22.67 -1.39 9.03
CA VAL A 19 22.45 -0.02 8.56
C VAL A 19 21.97 0.89 9.69
N LEU A 20 21.99 2.20 9.48
CA LEU A 20 21.37 3.17 10.38
C LEU A 20 20.09 3.70 9.71
N ILE A 21 18.91 3.34 10.23
CA ILE A 21 17.62 3.84 9.74
C ILE A 21 17.06 4.81 10.75
N ASN A 22 16.87 6.07 10.34
CA ASN A 22 16.37 7.15 11.20
C ASN A 22 17.14 7.24 12.54
N GLY A 23 18.48 7.18 12.47
CA GLY A 23 19.35 7.21 13.66
C GLY A 23 19.43 5.90 14.45
N THR A 24 18.63 4.88 14.13
CA THR A 24 18.61 3.60 14.86
C THR A 24 19.46 2.55 14.16
N THR A 25 20.26 1.81 14.93
CA THR A 25 21.01 0.66 14.41
C THR A 25 20.05 -0.49 14.10
N THR A 26 19.99 -0.90 12.84
CA THR A 26 19.06 -1.92 12.38
C THR A 26 19.78 -2.93 11.50
N THR A 27 19.60 -4.21 11.82
CA THR A 27 19.98 -5.30 10.92
C THR A 27 18.84 -5.50 9.92
N VAL A 28 19.12 -5.25 8.65
CA VAL A 28 18.19 -5.50 7.54
C VAL A 28 18.51 -6.82 6.86
N LYS A 29 17.49 -7.41 6.26
CA LYS A 29 17.58 -8.62 5.41
C LYS A 29 17.56 -8.16 3.96
N VAL A 30 18.63 -8.38 3.22
CA VAL A 30 18.72 -7.98 1.81
C VAL A 30 18.46 -9.22 0.95
N ALA A 31 17.38 -9.19 0.18
CA ALA A 31 17.10 -10.15 -0.86
C ALA A 31 17.97 -9.83 -2.08
N HIS A 32 18.64 -10.84 -2.61
CA HIS A 32 19.46 -10.76 -3.80
C HIS A 32 18.84 -11.65 -4.86
N VAL A 33 18.60 -11.10 -6.04
CA VAL A 33 18.27 -11.86 -7.25
C VAL A 33 19.35 -11.58 -8.28
N ARG A 34 19.91 -12.64 -8.86
CA ARG A 34 20.95 -12.54 -9.90
C ARG A 34 20.58 -13.37 -11.11
N LEU A 35 20.50 -12.75 -12.28
CA LEU A 35 20.40 -13.48 -13.55
C LEU A 35 21.72 -14.20 -13.81
N CYS A 36 21.67 -15.50 -14.08
CA CYS A 36 22.88 -16.30 -14.24
C CYS A 36 23.61 -15.98 -15.54
N HIS A 37 22.91 -15.67 -16.63
CA HIS A 37 23.55 -15.38 -17.92
C HIS A 37 24.17 -13.99 -17.95
N SER A 38 23.39 -12.91 -17.84
CA SER A 38 23.92 -11.53 -17.91
C SER A 38 24.69 -11.08 -16.67
N ARG A 39 24.57 -11.80 -15.55
CA ARG A 39 25.03 -11.38 -14.22
C ARG A 39 24.28 -10.19 -13.63
N MET A 40 23.21 -9.74 -14.27
CA MET A 40 22.42 -8.62 -13.78
C MET A 40 21.89 -8.93 -12.39
N MET A 41 22.11 -7.99 -11.47
CA MET A 41 21.71 -8.14 -10.08
C MET A 41 20.60 -7.20 -9.71
N PHE A 42 19.83 -7.62 -8.73
CA PHE A 42 18.82 -6.85 -8.02
C PHE A 42 18.97 -7.10 -6.53
N ALA A 43 18.94 -6.04 -5.74
CA ALA A 43 19.03 -6.10 -4.28
C ALA A 43 17.91 -5.27 -3.65
N ARG A 44 17.22 -5.82 -2.66
CA ARG A 44 16.16 -5.12 -1.91
C ARG A 44 16.19 -5.50 -0.43
N ALA A 45 16.20 -4.49 0.44
CA ALA A 45 16.22 -4.62 1.88
C ALA A 45 14.81 -4.72 2.48
N TYR A 46 14.70 -5.57 3.49
CA TYR A 46 13.51 -5.88 4.28
C TYR A 46 13.83 -5.91 5.77
N MET A 47 12.81 -5.75 6.61
CA MET A 47 12.96 -5.90 8.06
C MET A 47 13.05 -7.38 8.48
N ARG A 48 12.55 -8.31 7.65
CA ARG A 48 12.46 -9.74 7.91
C ARG A 48 12.57 -10.55 6.61
N GLU A 49 12.75 -11.85 6.76
CA GLU A 49 12.82 -12.84 5.66
C GLU A 49 11.57 -13.73 5.62
N SER A 50 10.41 -13.22 6.07
CA SER A 50 9.14 -13.96 6.08
C SER A 50 8.61 -14.21 4.66
N GLN A 51 7.67 -15.13 4.52
CA GLN A 51 7.19 -15.61 3.22
C GLN A 51 6.67 -14.48 2.32
N GLU A 52 5.89 -13.54 2.87
CA GLU A 52 5.38 -12.37 2.15
C GLU A 52 6.50 -11.43 1.67
N MET A 53 7.66 -11.42 2.33
CA MET A 53 8.85 -10.66 1.89
C MET A 53 9.56 -11.37 0.74
N VAL A 54 9.60 -12.71 0.76
CA VAL A 54 10.09 -13.49 -0.38
C VAL A 54 9.24 -13.22 -1.61
N PHE A 55 7.91 -13.20 -1.45
CA PHE A 55 6.99 -12.93 -2.57
C PHE A 55 7.17 -11.52 -3.12
N ASP A 56 7.26 -10.50 -2.25
CA ASP A 56 7.55 -9.12 -2.69
C ASP A 56 8.93 -9.01 -3.36
N ALA A 57 9.96 -9.69 -2.85
CA ALA A 57 11.30 -9.62 -3.44
C ALA A 57 11.32 -10.13 -4.88
N HIS A 58 10.62 -11.23 -5.16
CA HIS A 58 10.48 -11.77 -6.52
C HIS A 58 9.66 -10.85 -7.41
N ASP A 59 8.51 -10.35 -6.92
CA ASP A 59 7.70 -9.38 -7.65
C ASP A 59 8.53 -8.15 -8.08
N LYS A 60 9.25 -7.54 -7.13
CA LYS A 60 10.07 -6.35 -7.42
C LYS A 60 11.25 -6.65 -8.35
N ALA A 61 11.91 -7.79 -8.18
CA ALA A 61 13.01 -8.20 -9.06
C ALA A 61 12.51 -8.43 -10.50
N PHE A 62 11.41 -9.17 -10.67
CA PHE A 62 10.88 -9.48 -12.00
C PHE A 62 10.27 -8.25 -12.69
N ALA A 63 9.63 -7.37 -11.92
CA ALA A 63 9.19 -6.07 -12.43
C ALA A 63 10.38 -5.22 -12.91
N PHE A 64 11.49 -5.22 -12.16
CA PHE A 64 12.72 -4.52 -12.55
C PHE A 64 13.35 -5.10 -13.81
N PHE A 65 13.49 -6.42 -13.91
CA PHE A 65 14.01 -7.07 -15.12
C PHE A 65 13.04 -7.00 -16.31
N ARG A 66 11.77 -6.66 -16.07
CA ARG A 66 10.63 -6.80 -16.99
C ARG A 66 10.41 -8.23 -17.48
N GLY A 67 10.81 -9.20 -16.66
CA GLY A 67 10.69 -10.61 -16.96
C GLY A 67 11.36 -11.48 -15.90
N THR A 68 11.36 -12.78 -16.12
CA THR A 68 12.01 -13.77 -15.25
C THR A 68 12.64 -14.89 -16.07
N CYS A 69 13.50 -15.69 -15.44
CA CYS A 69 14.05 -16.90 -16.06
C CYS A 69 13.10 -18.08 -15.89
N THR A 70 13.27 -19.11 -16.73
CA THR A 70 12.47 -20.34 -16.63
C THR A 70 12.81 -21.18 -15.40
N ARG A 71 14.00 -21.01 -14.82
CA ARG A 71 14.45 -21.70 -13.61
C ARG A 71 14.88 -20.74 -12.52
N GLY A 72 14.37 -20.94 -11.30
CA GLY A 72 14.79 -20.20 -10.11
C GLY A 72 15.58 -21.11 -9.19
N ILE A 73 16.84 -20.75 -8.89
CA ILE A 73 17.73 -21.53 -8.02
C ILE A 73 17.68 -20.94 -6.61
N TYR A 74 17.33 -21.78 -5.64
CA TYR A 74 17.06 -21.39 -4.26
C TYR A 74 17.86 -22.23 -3.27
N ASP A 75 18.17 -21.60 -2.13
CA ASP A 75 18.61 -22.34 -0.95
C ASP A 75 17.45 -23.10 -0.30
N ASN A 76 17.74 -24.04 0.61
CA ASN A 76 16.74 -24.77 1.40
C ASN A 76 16.12 -23.89 2.50
N MET A 77 15.69 -22.66 2.15
CA MET A 77 15.04 -21.74 3.07
C MET A 77 13.65 -22.22 3.44
N LYS A 78 13.33 -22.20 4.75
CA LYS A 78 12.03 -22.65 5.29
C LYS A 78 10.82 -21.91 4.72
N THR A 79 11.02 -20.72 4.16
CA THR A 79 9.97 -19.92 3.52
C THR A 79 9.57 -20.42 2.13
N ALA A 80 10.45 -21.17 1.46
CA ALA A 80 10.19 -21.84 0.21
C ALA A 80 10.00 -23.35 0.40
N VAL A 81 10.70 -23.96 1.35
CA VAL A 81 10.72 -25.41 1.59
C VAL A 81 9.98 -25.76 2.89
N GLU A 82 8.91 -26.52 2.76
CA GLU A 82 8.05 -26.98 3.86
C GLU A 82 8.55 -28.32 4.46
N ALA A 83 9.13 -29.21 3.64
CA ALA A 83 9.85 -30.41 4.13
C ALA A 83 11.01 -30.82 3.20
N VAL A 84 12.08 -31.35 3.81
CA VAL A 84 13.30 -31.85 3.14
C VAL A 84 13.30 -33.38 3.21
N PHE A 85 13.17 -34.07 2.07
CA PHE A 85 13.25 -35.53 1.97
C PHE A 85 14.64 -36.02 1.53
N VAL A 86 14.91 -37.31 1.66
CA VAL A 86 16.17 -37.94 1.19
C VAL A 86 16.24 -37.87 -0.35
N GLY A 87 17.30 -37.26 -0.90
CA GLY A 87 17.48 -37.08 -2.35
C GLY A 87 17.18 -35.65 -2.87
N LYS A 88 16.78 -35.54 -4.15
CA LYS A 88 16.44 -34.27 -4.85
C LYS A 88 14.98 -33.84 -4.68
N GLU A 89 14.14 -34.65 -4.04
CA GLU A 89 12.74 -34.31 -3.82
C GLU A 89 12.59 -33.34 -2.63
N ARG A 90 11.86 -32.25 -2.87
CA ARG A 90 11.56 -31.21 -1.89
C ARG A 90 10.08 -30.91 -1.94
N LEU A 91 9.45 -30.83 -0.77
CA LEU A 91 8.09 -30.31 -0.67
C LEU A 91 8.19 -28.81 -0.47
N TYR A 92 7.97 -28.07 -1.56
CA TYR A 92 7.90 -26.62 -1.49
C TYR A 92 6.57 -26.19 -0.88
N ASN A 93 6.59 -25.08 -0.16
CA ASN A 93 5.40 -24.46 0.37
C ASN A 93 4.40 -24.17 -0.76
N ARG A 94 3.14 -24.56 -0.58
CA ARG A 94 2.09 -24.42 -1.60
C ARG A 94 1.97 -23.00 -2.16
N ARG A 95 2.06 -21.97 -1.33
CA ARG A 95 1.99 -20.56 -1.76
C ARG A 95 3.19 -20.15 -2.60
N PHE A 96 4.37 -20.68 -2.27
CA PHE A 96 5.58 -20.46 -3.06
C PHE A 96 5.47 -21.13 -4.43
N LEU A 97 4.94 -22.35 -4.52
CA LEU A 97 4.66 -23.00 -5.80
C LEU A 97 3.63 -22.24 -6.65
N GLN A 98 2.62 -21.63 -6.02
CA GLN A 98 1.67 -20.75 -6.70
C GLN A 98 2.36 -19.52 -7.30
N MET A 99 3.26 -18.88 -6.54
CA MET A 99 4.08 -17.77 -7.06
C MET A 99 4.94 -18.22 -8.24
N CYS A 100 5.64 -19.34 -8.11
CA CYS A 100 6.44 -19.92 -9.19
C CYS A 100 5.59 -20.19 -10.44
N SER A 101 4.39 -20.76 -10.27
CA SER A 101 3.46 -21.02 -11.39
C SER A 101 2.96 -19.72 -12.03
N HIS A 102 2.65 -18.69 -11.25
CA HIS A 102 2.24 -17.37 -11.74
C HIS A 102 3.29 -16.72 -12.63
N TYR A 103 4.57 -16.88 -12.29
CA TYR A 103 5.69 -16.36 -13.07
C TYR A 103 6.30 -17.36 -14.06
N LEU A 104 5.73 -18.57 -14.20
CA LEU A 104 6.24 -19.66 -15.04
C LEU A 104 7.70 -20.05 -14.72
N VAL A 105 8.06 -20.02 -13.44
CA VAL A 105 9.37 -20.39 -12.92
C VAL A 105 9.35 -21.81 -12.38
N GLN A 106 10.29 -22.64 -12.78
CA GLN A 106 10.56 -23.93 -12.15
C GLN A 106 11.54 -23.73 -10.98
N PRO A 107 11.12 -23.99 -9.72
CA PRO A 107 12.03 -23.88 -8.58
C PRO A 107 12.99 -25.09 -8.52
N ALA A 108 14.28 -24.80 -8.39
CA ALA A 108 15.34 -25.76 -8.17
C ALA A 108 16.04 -25.45 -6.84
N ALA A 109 16.04 -26.41 -5.92
CA ALA A 109 16.78 -26.29 -4.67
C ALA A 109 18.22 -26.76 -4.89
N CYS A 110 19.19 -26.05 -4.32
CA CYS A 110 20.58 -26.51 -4.32
C CYS A 110 20.71 -27.86 -3.61
N THR A 111 21.55 -28.73 -4.17
CA THR A 111 21.86 -30.01 -3.51
C THR A 111 22.60 -29.73 -2.19
N PRO A 112 22.26 -30.36 -1.06
CA PRO A 112 23.00 -30.20 0.19
C PRO A 112 24.51 -30.45 -0.03
N ALA A 113 25.36 -29.57 0.51
CA ALA A 113 26.82 -29.57 0.32
C ALA A 113 27.34 -29.25 -1.10
N SER A 114 26.50 -28.73 -2.01
CA SER A 114 26.90 -28.31 -3.36
C SER A 114 26.96 -26.79 -3.53
N GLY A 115 27.78 -26.11 -2.72
CA GLY A 115 27.92 -24.63 -2.76
C GLY A 115 28.34 -24.06 -4.12
N TRP A 116 28.95 -24.88 -4.99
CA TRP A 116 29.33 -24.48 -6.34
C TRP A 116 28.12 -24.15 -7.25
N GLU A 117 26.92 -24.66 -6.95
CA GLU A 117 25.69 -24.33 -7.70
C GLU A 117 25.23 -22.88 -7.46
N LYS A 118 25.59 -22.28 -6.30
CA LYS A 118 25.17 -20.94 -5.85
C LYS A 118 26.30 -19.90 -5.80
N GLY A 119 27.51 -20.27 -6.26
CA GLY A 119 28.69 -19.41 -6.17
C GLY A 119 28.56 -18.03 -6.82
N GLN A 120 27.62 -17.83 -7.76
CA GLN A 120 27.41 -16.54 -8.41
C GLN A 120 26.69 -15.55 -7.47
N VAL A 121 25.59 -15.94 -6.82
CA VAL A 121 24.90 -15.05 -5.88
C VAL A 121 25.68 -14.90 -4.57
N GLU A 122 26.43 -15.92 -4.12
CA GLU A 122 27.31 -15.80 -2.95
C GLU A 122 28.41 -14.76 -3.17
N ASN A 123 29.08 -14.80 -4.32
CA ASN A 123 30.06 -13.76 -4.70
C ASN A 123 29.40 -12.38 -4.84
N GLN A 124 28.15 -12.30 -5.32
CA GLN A 124 27.42 -11.05 -5.35
C GLN A 124 27.14 -10.51 -3.94
N VAL A 125 26.71 -11.37 -3.02
CA VAL A 125 26.45 -10.98 -1.62
C VAL A 125 27.72 -10.38 -1.00
N GLY A 126 28.88 -11.03 -1.19
CA GLY A 126 30.17 -10.50 -0.77
C GLY A 126 30.47 -9.13 -1.38
N LEU A 127 30.30 -8.99 -2.70
CA LEU A 127 30.52 -7.73 -3.41
C LEU A 127 29.60 -6.61 -2.93
N VAL A 128 28.31 -6.88 -2.77
CA VAL A 128 27.32 -5.90 -2.31
C VAL A 128 27.65 -5.47 -0.89
N ARG A 129 28.01 -6.39 0.00
CA ARG A 129 28.45 -6.06 1.36
C ARG A 129 29.67 -5.14 1.36
N GLU A 130 30.70 -5.47 0.60
CA GLU A 130 31.94 -4.70 0.55
C GLU A 130 31.77 -3.35 -0.14
N ARG A 131 31.02 -3.28 -1.25
CA ARG A 131 30.94 -2.06 -2.06
C ARG A 131 29.78 -1.16 -1.71
N PHE A 132 28.66 -1.71 -1.25
CA PHE A 132 27.43 -0.95 -1.02
C PHE A 132 27.24 -0.65 0.47
N PHE A 133 27.56 -1.59 1.35
CA PHE A 133 27.32 -1.43 2.79
C PHE A 133 28.57 -0.98 3.57
N THR A 134 29.69 -0.73 2.90
CA THR A 134 30.92 -0.19 3.50
C THR A 134 31.30 1.16 2.87
N PRO A 135 31.40 2.26 3.64
CA PRO A 135 31.11 2.35 5.07
C PRO A 135 29.61 2.22 5.36
N ARG A 136 29.28 2.01 6.63
CA ARG A 136 27.91 1.79 7.11
C ARG A 136 26.94 2.87 6.61
N LEU A 137 25.90 2.45 5.90
CA LEU A 137 24.88 3.33 5.33
C LEU A 137 24.00 3.97 6.40
N ARG A 138 23.62 5.23 6.15
CA ARG A 138 22.67 6.00 6.95
C ARG A 138 21.55 6.51 6.05
N VAL A 139 20.31 6.17 6.38
CA VAL A 139 19.10 6.51 5.62
C VAL A 139 17.98 6.92 6.58
N LYS A 140 16.97 7.63 6.09
CA LYS A 140 15.78 8.02 6.86
C LYS A 140 14.74 6.89 6.93
N SER A 141 14.67 6.05 5.90
CA SER A 141 13.69 4.96 5.83
C SER A 141 14.21 3.74 5.06
N LEU A 142 13.53 2.61 5.21
CA LEU A 142 13.78 1.40 4.40
C LEU A 142 13.50 1.65 2.91
N GLU A 143 12.52 2.50 2.61
CA GLU A 143 12.16 2.90 1.25
C GLU A 143 13.32 3.65 0.57
N GLU A 144 13.93 4.61 1.27
CA GLU A 144 15.12 5.33 0.79
C GLU A 144 16.29 4.37 0.54
N LEU A 145 16.53 3.41 1.44
CA LEU A 145 17.54 2.38 1.23
C LEU A 145 17.28 1.57 -0.04
N ASN A 146 16.03 1.20 -0.28
CA ASN A 146 15.66 0.39 -1.45
C ASN A 146 15.79 1.15 -2.76
N VAL A 147 15.45 2.44 -2.80
CA VAL A 147 15.71 3.31 -3.96
C VAL A 147 17.21 3.38 -4.23
N TRP A 148 18.00 3.63 -3.18
CA TRP A 148 19.46 3.73 -3.30
C TRP A 148 20.11 2.41 -3.76
N LEU A 149 19.66 1.26 -3.25
CA LEU A 149 20.17 -0.05 -3.65
C LEU A 149 19.89 -0.34 -5.13
N LEU A 150 18.70 0.01 -5.62
CA LEU A 150 18.34 -0.16 -7.01
C LEU A 150 19.26 0.67 -7.93
N ASP A 151 19.47 1.94 -7.59
CA ASP A 151 20.37 2.84 -8.33
C ASP A 151 21.80 2.28 -8.36
N LYS A 152 22.28 1.72 -7.23
CA LYS A 152 23.59 1.08 -7.16
C LYS A 152 23.70 -0.17 -8.02
N CYS A 153 22.66 -0.99 -8.09
CA CYS A 153 22.63 -2.16 -8.96
C CYS A 153 22.79 -1.75 -10.44
N VAL A 154 22.03 -0.75 -10.88
CA VAL A 154 22.09 -0.22 -12.25
C VAL A 154 23.46 0.42 -12.54
N ALA A 155 23.94 1.28 -11.65
CA ALA A 155 25.22 1.96 -11.81
C ALA A 155 26.39 0.97 -11.89
N TYR A 156 26.38 -0.07 -11.04
CA TYR A 156 27.38 -1.12 -11.05
C TYR A 156 27.36 -1.88 -12.38
N ALA A 157 26.19 -2.32 -12.84
CA ALA A 157 26.02 -3.08 -14.07
C ALA A 157 26.52 -2.31 -15.32
N LYS A 158 26.35 -0.98 -15.35
CA LYS A 158 26.83 -0.13 -16.44
C LYS A 158 28.34 0.12 -16.40
N ALA A 159 28.95 0.06 -15.23
CA ALA A 159 30.37 0.40 -15.05
C ALA A 159 31.32 -0.81 -15.12
N HIS A 160 30.81 -2.04 -15.01
CA HIS A 160 31.63 -3.24 -14.93
C HIS A 160 31.38 -4.20 -16.09
N ASN A 161 32.48 -4.77 -16.59
CA ASN A 161 32.45 -5.76 -17.67
C ASN A 161 31.94 -7.11 -17.17
N HIS A 162 31.34 -7.87 -18.07
CA HIS A 162 30.91 -9.23 -17.81
C HIS A 162 32.14 -10.13 -17.58
N PRO A 163 32.13 -10.98 -16.54
CA PRO A 163 33.32 -11.75 -16.14
C PRO A 163 33.82 -12.74 -17.20
N GLU A 164 32.93 -13.21 -18.10
CA GLU A 164 33.28 -14.15 -19.18
C GLU A 164 33.25 -13.50 -20.56
N GLN A 165 32.75 -12.27 -20.68
CA GLN A 165 32.64 -11.49 -21.92
C GLN A 165 33.17 -10.08 -21.66
N ALA A 166 34.49 -9.98 -21.52
CA ALA A 166 35.15 -8.79 -20.99
C ALA A 166 35.01 -7.55 -21.89
N ASP A 167 34.55 -7.71 -23.13
CA ASP A 167 34.24 -6.67 -24.10
C ASP A 167 32.87 -6.00 -23.89
N GLN A 168 31.99 -6.63 -23.10
CA GLN A 168 30.66 -6.11 -22.83
C GLN A 168 30.45 -5.84 -21.34
N THR A 169 29.71 -4.79 -21.03
CA THR A 169 29.24 -4.53 -19.67
C THR A 169 28.13 -5.50 -19.26
N ILE A 170 27.96 -5.71 -17.95
CA ILE A 170 26.82 -6.47 -17.41
C ILE A 170 25.49 -5.89 -17.92
N TRP A 171 25.42 -4.56 -18.05
CA TRP A 171 24.24 -3.88 -18.59
C TRP A 171 23.96 -4.22 -20.06
N GLN A 172 24.99 -4.25 -20.91
CA GLN A 172 24.82 -4.63 -22.32
C GLN A 172 24.37 -6.08 -22.45
N MET A 173 24.98 -6.99 -21.67
CA MET A 173 24.57 -8.39 -21.59
C MET A 173 23.12 -8.54 -21.12
N PHE A 174 22.70 -7.75 -20.13
CA PHE A 174 21.33 -7.73 -19.64
C PHE A 174 20.35 -7.27 -20.71
N GLU A 175 20.61 -6.16 -21.40
CA GLU A 175 19.74 -5.66 -22.46
C GLU A 175 19.59 -6.68 -23.60
N ALA A 176 20.64 -7.43 -23.94
CA ALA A 176 20.57 -8.53 -24.89
C ALA A 176 19.77 -9.73 -24.37
N GLU A 177 19.91 -10.09 -23.08
CA GLU A 177 19.18 -11.20 -22.44
C GLU A 177 17.68 -10.93 -22.31
N ARG A 178 17.25 -9.66 -22.15
CA ARG A 178 15.86 -9.30 -21.85
C ARG A 178 14.83 -9.90 -22.81
N GLY A 179 15.16 -10.03 -24.09
CA GLY A 179 14.27 -10.64 -25.09
C GLY A 179 14.05 -12.15 -24.89
N SER A 180 14.89 -12.81 -24.10
CA SER A 180 14.82 -14.24 -23.78
C SER A 180 14.15 -14.54 -22.43
N LEU A 181 13.85 -13.50 -21.64
CA LEU A 181 13.14 -13.65 -20.37
C LEU A 181 11.65 -13.95 -20.61
N VAL A 182 11.06 -14.75 -19.73
CA VAL A 182 9.60 -14.88 -19.65
C VAL A 182 9.02 -13.51 -19.26
N PRO A 183 8.10 -12.93 -20.05
CA PRO A 183 7.58 -11.59 -19.78
C PRO A 183 6.89 -11.46 -18.41
N TYR A 184 7.14 -10.35 -17.73
CA TYR A 184 6.44 -10.05 -16.48
C TYR A 184 5.00 -9.62 -16.75
N VAL A 185 4.03 -10.43 -16.30
CA VAL A 185 2.59 -10.21 -16.54
C VAL A 185 1.88 -9.40 -15.45
N GLY A 186 2.56 -9.11 -14.34
CA GLY A 186 2.00 -8.40 -13.20
C GLY A 186 2.25 -9.11 -11.88
N PRO A 187 1.86 -8.46 -10.76
CA PRO A 187 2.21 -8.93 -9.43
C PRO A 187 1.44 -10.19 -9.04
N PHE A 188 2.13 -11.12 -8.39
CA PHE A 188 1.50 -12.20 -7.64
C PHE A 188 0.90 -11.66 -6.34
N ASP A 189 -0.31 -12.08 -5.99
CA ASP A 189 -0.98 -11.70 -4.74
C ASP A 189 -0.34 -12.40 -3.53
N GLY A 190 0.85 -11.93 -3.13
CA GLY A 190 1.78 -12.56 -2.20
C GLY A 190 1.58 -12.23 -0.72
N PHE A 191 0.38 -12.42 -0.17
CA PHE A 191 0.14 -12.25 1.27
C PHE A 191 0.34 -13.53 2.10
N HIS A 192 0.61 -13.33 3.40
CA HIS A 192 0.46 -14.33 4.45
C HIS A 192 -0.88 -14.11 5.19
N CYS A 193 -1.71 -15.13 5.28
CA CYS A 193 -3.03 -15.04 5.92
C CYS A 193 -2.96 -15.51 7.37
N VAL A 194 -3.49 -14.71 8.30
CA VAL A 194 -3.59 -15.06 9.72
C VAL A 194 -5.00 -14.74 10.24
N PRO A 195 -5.70 -15.70 10.87
CA PRO A 195 -6.95 -15.40 11.54
C PRO A 195 -6.70 -14.52 12.77
N ALA A 196 -7.58 -13.54 13.00
CA ALA A 196 -7.52 -12.66 14.16
C ALA A 196 -8.90 -12.37 14.73
N SER A 197 -8.94 -12.00 16.01
CA SER A 197 -10.15 -11.55 16.69
C SER A 197 -10.14 -10.04 16.85
N VAL A 198 -11.27 -9.40 16.56
CA VAL A 198 -11.45 -7.96 16.78
C VAL A 198 -11.77 -7.70 18.25
N SER A 199 -10.96 -6.87 18.89
CA SER A 199 -11.19 -6.44 20.28
C SER A 199 -12.35 -5.44 20.41
N LYS A 200 -12.85 -5.25 21.64
CA LYS A 200 -13.90 -4.26 21.94
C LYS A 200 -13.51 -2.81 21.61
N THR A 201 -12.22 -2.52 21.47
CA THR A 201 -11.71 -1.19 21.07
C THR A 201 -11.55 -1.05 19.55
N CYS A 202 -12.16 -1.96 18.77
CA CYS A 202 -12.10 -1.98 17.31
C CYS A 202 -10.67 -2.12 16.79
N THR A 203 -9.85 -2.99 17.42
CA THR A 203 -8.48 -3.27 16.97
C THR A 203 -8.22 -4.77 16.83
N VAL A 204 -7.38 -5.13 15.86
CA VAL A 204 -6.80 -6.46 15.68
C VAL A 204 -5.32 -6.44 16.04
N ARG A 205 -4.81 -7.56 16.56
CA ARG A 205 -3.38 -7.72 16.86
C ARG A 205 -2.70 -8.47 15.73
N PHE A 206 -1.65 -7.89 15.17
CA PHE A 206 -0.78 -8.54 14.20
C PHE A 206 0.66 -8.11 14.45
N ASP A 207 1.58 -9.07 14.43
CA ASP A 207 3.02 -8.82 14.53
C ASP A 207 3.44 -7.94 15.75
N ASN A 208 2.85 -8.20 16.92
CA ASN A 208 3.00 -7.43 18.17
C ASN A 208 2.52 -5.98 18.15
N ASN A 209 1.81 -5.57 17.11
CA ASN A 209 1.19 -4.26 17.00
C ASN A 209 -0.34 -4.40 16.93
N LYS A 210 -1.04 -3.31 17.20
CA LYS A 210 -2.49 -3.22 17.10
C LYS A 210 -2.86 -2.33 15.92
N TYR A 211 -3.83 -2.76 15.15
CA TYR A 211 -4.34 -2.01 14.00
C TYR A 211 -5.84 -1.84 14.17
N SER A 212 -6.32 -0.62 14.06
CA SER A 212 -7.76 -0.36 14.10
C SER A 212 -8.49 -1.00 12.93
N VAL A 213 -9.76 -1.32 13.11
CA VAL A 213 -10.65 -1.83 12.08
C VAL A 213 -12.01 -1.16 12.19
N LEU A 214 -12.79 -1.13 11.11
CA LEU A 214 -14.15 -0.61 11.15
C LEU A 214 -14.94 -1.17 12.33
N SER A 215 -15.60 -0.29 13.08
CA SER A 215 -16.29 -0.67 14.31
C SER A 215 -17.43 -1.67 14.12
N THR A 216 -17.95 -1.81 12.90
CA THR A 216 -18.94 -2.82 12.53
C THR A 216 -18.39 -4.25 12.56
N ALA A 217 -17.06 -4.42 12.57
CA ALA A 217 -16.41 -5.72 12.56
C ALA A 217 -16.27 -6.38 13.94
N VAL A 218 -16.59 -5.65 15.02
CA VAL A 218 -16.47 -6.15 16.40
C VAL A 218 -17.37 -7.38 16.62
N GLY A 219 -16.82 -8.42 17.25
CA GLY A 219 -17.56 -9.61 17.65
C GLY A 219 -17.56 -10.76 16.65
N ARG A 220 -16.94 -10.60 15.48
CA ARG A 220 -16.77 -11.66 14.47
C ARG A 220 -15.28 -11.86 14.15
N PRO A 221 -14.84 -13.08 13.79
CA PRO A 221 -13.47 -13.32 13.36
C PRO A 221 -13.16 -12.58 12.07
N VAL A 222 -11.88 -12.29 11.85
CA VAL A 222 -11.37 -11.61 10.65
C VAL A 222 -10.09 -12.28 10.17
N GLU A 223 -9.73 -12.03 8.92
CA GLU A 223 -8.49 -12.50 8.31
C GLU A 223 -7.57 -11.31 8.08
N VAL A 224 -6.33 -11.41 8.57
CA VAL A 224 -5.28 -10.44 8.29
C VAL A 224 -4.45 -10.98 7.13
N HIS A 225 -4.55 -10.32 5.98
CA HIS A 225 -3.70 -10.53 4.82
C HIS A 225 -2.48 -9.61 4.98
N ALA A 226 -1.35 -10.18 5.40
CA ALA A 226 -0.11 -9.46 5.59
C ALA A 226 0.74 -9.48 4.32
N TYR A 227 1.06 -8.30 3.80
CA TYR A 227 2.00 -8.07 2.71
C TYR A 227 3.33 -7.55 3.28
N ALA A 228 4.29 -7.29 2.39
CA ALA A 228 5.58 -6.74 2.79
C ALA A 228 5.46 -5.37 3.48
N GLU A 229 4.69 -4.44 2.91
CA GLU A 229 4.63 -3.05 3.40
C GLU A 229 3.29 -2.67 4.04
N ARG A 230 2.29 -3.53 3.93
CA ARG A 230 0.91 -3.26 4.37
C ARG A 230 0.22 -4.50 4.92
N ILE A 231 -0.86 -4.28 5.66
CA ILE A 231 -1.82 -5.32 6.03
C ILE A 231 -3.20 -4.94 5.52
N VAL A 232 -3.98 -5.93 5.11
CA VAL A 232 -5.39 -5.79 4.76
C VAL A 232 -6.17 -6.70 5.68
N VAL A 233 -7.15 -6.16 6.38
CA VAL A 233 -8.03 -6.94 7.25
C VAL A 233 -9.34 -7.17 6.52
N LYS A 234 -9.76 -8.43 6.41
CA LYS A 234 -10.99 -8.83 5.75
C LYS A 234 -11.95 -9.51 6.73
N GLN A 235 -13.24 -9.28 6.53
CA GLN A 235 -14.33 -9.97 7.19
C GLN A 235 -15.32 -10.42 6.14
N ASP A 236 -15.61 -11.73 6.09
CA ASP A 236 -16.52 -12.31 5.10
C ASP A 236 -16.16 -11.91 3.65
N GLY A 237 -14.86 -11.88 3.33
CA GLY A 237 -14.33 -11.46 2.03
C GLY A 237 -14.26 -9.94 1.78
N THR A 238 -14.90 -9.13 2.62
CA THR A 238 -14.94 -7.66 2.50
C THR A 238 -13.76 -7.02 3.23
N VAL A 239 -13.09 -6.06 2.60
CA VAL A 239 -12.00 -5.29 3.24
C VAL A 239 -12.61 -4.34 4.28
N ILE A 240 -12.17 -4.47 5.53
CA ILE A 240 -12.65 -3.64 6.65
C ILE A 240 -11.57 -2.73 7.25
N ALA A 241 -10.31 -2.91 6.83
CA ALA A 241 -9.20 -2.04 7.16
C ALA A 241 -8.02 -2.30 6.23
N GLU A 242 -7.25 -1.25 5.95
CA GLU A 242 -5.94 -1.33 5.32
C GLU A 242 -4.98 -0.41 6.07
N HIS A 243 -3.78 -0.91 6.40
CA HIS A 243 -2.77 -0.16 7.14
C HIS A 243 -1.38 -0.38 6.56
N ARG A 244 -0.53 0.65 6.63
CA ARG A 244 0.92 0.44 6.52
C ARG A 244 1.37 -0.47 7.66
N ARG A 245 2.20 -1.45 7.34
CA ARG A 245 2.68 -2.42 8.32
C ARG A 245 3.74 -1.77 9.21
N SER A 246 3.58 -1.92 10.52
CA SER A 246 4.61 -1.62 11.52
C SER A 246 5.38 -2.87 11.91
N PHE A 247 6.71 -2.73 11.94
CA PHE A 247 7.66 -3.75 12.39
C PHE A 247 8.18 -3.49 13.81
N GLY A 248 7.69 -2.43 14.46
CA GLY A 248 7.95 -2.12 15.86
C GLY A 248 7.25 -3.10 16.81
N ARG A 249 7.20 -2.76 18.10
CA ARG A 249 6.51 -3.57 19.11
C ARG A 249 5.63 -2.68 19.98
N GLY A 250 4.39 -3.12 20.22
CA GLY A 250 3.46 -2.46 21.13
C GLY A 250 2.81 -1.20 20.55
N GLU A 251 3.02 -0.90 19.27
CA GLU A 251 2.41 0.26 18.63
C GLU A 251 0.92 0.00 18.39
N THR A 252 0.13 1.07 18.40
CA THR A 252 -1.28 1.04 18.01
C THR A 252 -1.50 2.03 16.89
N VAL A 253 -1.82 1.52 15.70
CA VAL A 253 -2.08 2.30 14.49
C VAL A 253 -3.58 2.50 14.34
N TYR A 254 -4.00 3.76 14.51
CA TYR A 254 -5.39 4.16 14.35
C TYR A 254 -5.61 4.77 12.97
N ASP A 255 -6.69 4.34 12.32
CA ASP A 255 -7.36 5.11 11.29
C ASP A 255 -8.63 5.68 11.94
N PRO A 256 -8.74 7.01 12.08
CA PRO A 256 -9.90 7.69 12.64
C PRO A 256 -11.21 7.33 11.93
N TRP A 257 -11.18 7.05 10.63
CA TRP A 257 -12.37 6.70 9.84
C TRP A 257 -13.03 5.41 10.32
N HIS A 258 -12.25 4.48 10.87
CA HIS A 258 -12.77 3.25 11.47
C HIS A 258 -13.73 3.49 12.65
N TYR A 259 -13.63 4.66 13.29
CA TYR A 259 -14.39 5.04 14.48
C TYR A 259 -15.52 6.04 14.19
N VAL A 260 -15.67 6.54 12.97
CA VAL A 260 -16.78 7.46 12.61
C VAL A 260 -18.15 6.84 12.89
N PRO A 261 -18.43 5.55 12.62
CA PRO A 261 -19.71 4.95 13.00
C PRO A 261 -19.92 4.87 14.53
N VAL A 262 -18.85 4.84 15.32
CA VAL A 262 -18.92 4.92 16.80
C VAL A 262 -19.33 6.33 17.22
N LEU A 263 -18.79 7.36 16.56
CA LEU A 263 -19.12 8.75 16.86
C LEU A 263 -20.61 9.05 16.66
N ALA A 264 -21.27 8.42 15.68
CA ALA A 264 -22.72 8.57 15.49
C ALA A 264 -23.52 8.19 16.75
N ARG A 265 -23.02 7.24 17.55
CA ARG A 265 -23.63 6.82 18.82
C ARG A 265 -23.08 7.60 20.02
N LYS A 266 -21.82 8.04 19.95
CA LYS A 266 -21.10 8.73 21.04
C LYS A 266 -20.31 9.94 20.52
N PRO A 267 -20.99 11.07 20.19
CA PRO A 267 -20.32 12.22 19.56
C PRO A 267 -19.18 12.81 20.41
N GLY A 268 -19.34 12.83 21.73
CA GLY A 268 -18.32 13.35 22.65
C GLY A 268 -16.98 12.60 22.63
N ALA A 269 -16.92 11.38 22.08
CA ALA A 269 -15.67 10.65 21.91
C ALA A 269 -14.71 11.34 20.91
N LEU A 270 -15.22 12.25 20.06
CA LEU A 270 -14.41 13.05 19.15
C LEU A 270 -13.38 13.93 19.88
N ARG A 271 -13.66 14.35 21.13
CA ARG A 271 -12.78 15.24 21.90
C ARG A 271 -11.54 14.55 22.45
N ASN A 272 -11.73 13.35 23.01
CA ASN A 272 -10.72 12.68 23.84
C ASN A 272 -10.39 11.26 23.37
N GLY A 273 -11.03 10.76 22.31
CA GLY A 273 -10.77 9.43 21.78
C GLY A 273 -9.34 9.33 21.24
N ALA A 274 -8.62 8.29 21.66
CA ALA A 274 -7.25 8.05 21.20
C ALA A 274 -7.08 8.08 19.66
N PRO A 275 -8.02 7.56 18.84
CA PRO A 275 -7.93 7.68 17.38
C PRO A 275 -7.92 9.12 16.87
N PHE A 276 -8.51 10.08 17.58
CA PHE A 276 -8.77 11.44 17.07
C PHE A 276 -7.73 12.47 17.53
N ARG A 277 -6.80 12.10 18.42
CA ARG A 277 -5.86 13.03 19.06
C ARG A 277 -4.95 13.73 18.05
N ASP A 278 -4.33 12.96 17.16
CA ASP A 278 -3.37 13.44 16.16
C ASP A 278 -3.95 13.31 14.73
N TRP A 279 -5.28 13.39 14.63
CA TRP A 279 -5.97 13.24 13.34
C TRP A 279 -5.71 14.46 12.45
N VAL A 280 -4.92 14.25 11.40
CA VAL A 280 -4.72 15.21 10.32
C VAL A 280 -5.96 15.21 9.42
N MET A 281 -6.72 16.29 9.47
CA MET A 281 -7.88 16.53 8.62
C MET A 281 -7.56 17.47 7.47
N PRO A 282 -8.34 17.42 6.38
CA PRO A 282 -8.32 18.45 5.36
C PRO A 282 -8.63 19.84 5.95
N ALA A 283 -8.03 20.89 5.38
CA ALA A 283 -7.90 22.18 6.03
C ALA A 283 -9.24 22.86 6.30
N ALA A 284 -10.19 22.76 5.36
CA ALA A 284 -11.52 23.34 5.52
C ALA A 284 -12.33 22.60 6.60
N MET A 285 -12.24 21.26 6.63
CA MET A 285 -12.91 20.45 7.66
C MET A 285 -12.37 20.75 9.05
N GLU A 286 -11.06 20.96 9.19
CA GLU A 286 -10.43 21.33 10.46
C GLU A 286 -10.88 22.72 10.94
N LYS A 287 -11.01 23.70 10.03
CA LYS A 287 -11.55 25.03 10.34
C LYS A 287 -13.00 24.94 10.81
N VAL A 288 -13.84 24.14 10.13
CA VAL A 288 -15.22 23.87 10.55
C VAL A 288 -15.24 23.21 11.93
N ARG A 289 -14.42 22.18 12.17
CA ARG A 289 -14.29 21.52 13.49
C ARG A 289 -13.96 22.53 14.59
N LYS A 290 -13.01 23.44 14.34
CA LYS A 290 -12.64 24.50 15.30
C LYS A 290 -13.77 25.49 15.59
N ARG A 291 -14.53 25.90 14.56
CA ARG A 291 -15.70 26.78 14.74
C ARG A 291 -16.84 26.08 15.48
N LEU A 292 -17.07 24.80 15.21
CA LEU A 292 -18.12 24.03 15.87
C LEU A 292 -17.79 23.75 17.35
N LYS A 293 -16.51 23.75 17.77
CA LYS A 293 -16.14 23.54 19.19
C LYS A 293 -16.79 24.54 20.17
N THR A 294 -17.14 25.75 19.72
CA THR A 294 -17.79 26.76 20.57
C THR A 294 -19.31 26.65 20.59
N VAL A 295 -19.89 25.75 19.80
CA VAL A 295 -21.33 25.53 19.70
C VAL A 295 -21.71 24.34 20.58
N GLU A 296 -22.83 24.45 21.30
CA GLU A 296 -23.30 23.44 22.27
C GLU A 296 -23.43 22.03 21.66
N ASP A 297 -23.99 21.92 20.45
CA ASP A 297 -24.17 20.66 19.71
C ASP A 297 -23.08 20.42 18.64
N GLY A 298 -21.97 21.17 18.70
CA GLY A 298 -20.94 21.19 17.66
C GLY A 298 -20.31 19.84 17.35
N ASP A 299 -20.10 18.98 18.35
CA ASP A 299 -19.60 17.62 18.12
C ASP A 299 -20.58 16.80 17.28
N ARG A 300 -21.89 16.91 17.56
CA ARG A 300 -22.92 16.18 16.81
C ARG A 300 -23.00 16.67 15.38
N GLN A 301 -22.89 17.99 15.17
CA GLN A 301 -22.80 18.58 13.85
C GLN A 301 -21.56 18.08 13.09
N MET A 302 -20.39 18.08 13.73
CA MET A 302 -19.15 17.59 13.12
C MET A 302 -19.26 16.10 12.75
N VAL A 303 -19.82 15.28 13.63
CA VAL A 303 -20.05 13.86 13.37
C VAL A 303 -21.00 13.64 12.18
N THR A 304 -22.02 14.49 12.05
CA THR A 304 -22.95 14.45 10.90
C THR A 304 -22.22 14.75 9.59
N ILE A 305 -21.34 15.75 9.59
CA ILE A 305 -20.49 16.09 8.43
C ILE A 305 -19.53 14.93 8.09
N LEU A 306 -18.89 14.34 9.10
CA LEU A 306 -17.99 13.19 8.91
C LEU A 306 -18.72 11.96 8.37
N GLY A 307 -19.98 11.76 8.76
CA GLY A 307 -20.83 10.69 8.26
C GLY A 307 -21.16 10.79 6.76
N CYS A 308 -20.96 11.95 6.13
CA CYS A 308 -21.17 12.14 4.69
C CYS A 308 -19.99 11.62 3.85
N VAL A 309 -18.78 11.55 4.43
CA VAL A 309 -17.55 11.21 3.69
C VAL A 309 -17.59 9.83 3.01
N PRO A 310 -18.12 8.75 3.62
CA PRO A 310 -18.23 7.47 2.93
C PRO A 310 -19.11 7.50 1.68
N GLY A 311 -20.09 8.40 1.59
CA GLY A 311 -21.00 8.51 0.46
C GLY A 311 -20.56 9.54 -0.61
N ASP A 312 -20.15 10.73 -0.18
CA ASP A 312 -19.79 11.84 -1.07
C ASP A 312 -18.29 11.88 -1.43
N GLY A 313 -17.45 11.19 -0.66
CA GLY A 313 -16.01 11.31 -0.75
C GLY A 313 -15.46 12.53 -0.01
N ILE A 314 -14.21 12.40 0.48
CA ILE A 314 -13.59 13.42 1.34
C ILE A 314 -13.42 14.77 0.63
N THR A 315 -13.10 14.76 -0.66
CA THR A 315 -12.89 15.97 -1.46
C THR A 315 -14.17 16.78 -1.62
N ALA A 316 -15.31 16.11 -1.85
CA ALA A 316 -16.60 16.80 -1.97
C ALA A 316 -17.03 17.43 -0.64
N VAL A 317 -16.86 16.69 0.46
CA VAL A 317 -17.15 17.18 1.82
C VAL A 317 -16.23 18.33 2.22
N GLU A 318 -14.94 18.26 1.88
CA GLU A 318 -14.01 19.37 2.12
C GLU A 318 -14.41 20.62 1.33
N ALA A 319 -14.73 20.47 0.03
CA ALA A 319 -15.13 21.59 -0.80
C ALA A 319 -16.46 22.20 -0.34
N ALA A 320 -17.40 21.39 0.18
CA ALA A 320 -18.62 21.90 0.82
C ALA A 320 -18.33 22.63 2.13
N CYS A 321 -17.40 22.14 2.95
CA CYS A 321 -16.91 22.85 4.13
C CYS A 321 -16.28 24.20 3.76
N GLN A 322 -15.48 24.26 2.69
CA GLN A 322 -14.84 25.48 2.23
C GLN A 322 -15.86 26.51 1.75
N GLU A 323 -16.82 26.09 0.93
CA GLU A 323 -17.91 26.96 0.47
C GLU A 323 -18.74 27.53 1.64
N ALA A 324 -19.05 26.71 2.65
CA ALA A 324 -19.74 27.18 3.85
C ALA A 324 -18.90 28.22 4.63
N LEU A 325 -17.59 27.98 4.77
CA LEU A 325 -16.66 28.92 5.42
C LEU A 325 -16.59 30.26 4.69
N ASP A 326 -16.57 30.23 3.36
CA ASP A 326 -16.50 31.43 2.50
C ASP A 326 -17.79 32.26 2.60
N GLN A 327 -18.94 31.61 2.77
CA GLN A 327 -20.23 32.26 3.05
C GLN A 327 -20.37 32.74 4.50
N GLY A 328 -19.37 32.47 5.36
CA GLY A 328 -19.38 32.88 6.77
C GLY A 328 -20.29 32.04 7.66
N VAL A 329 -20.89 30.94 7.16
CA VAL A 329 -21.83 30.09 7.91
C VAL A 329 -21.23 28.72 8.17
N CYS A 330 -21.33 28.21 9.39
CA CYS A 330 -20.77 26.89 9.76
C CYS A 330 -21.79 26.08 10.55
N SER A 331 -22.58 25.26 9.84
CA SER A 331 -23.44 24.25 10.45
C SER A 331 -23.49 22.99 9.59
N ALA A 332 -23.83 21.86 10.21
CA ALA A 332 -24.04 20.62 9.48
C ALA A 332 -25.13 20.79 8.40
N ALA A 333 -26.24 21.47 8.72
CA ALA A 333 -27.34 21.69 7.77
C ALA A 333 -26.91 22.40 6.48
N VAL A 334 -26.07 23.43 6.59
CA VAL A 334 -25.55 24.17 5.42
C VAL A 334 -24.64 23.29 4.58
N ILE A 335 -23.71 22.57 5.21
CA ILE A 335 -22.77 21.69 4.50
C ILE A 335 -23.52 20.55 3.80
N LEU A 336 -24.50 19.93 4.47
CA LEU A 336 -25.34 18.89 3.88
C LEU A 336 -26.18 19.45 2.72
N ASN A 337 -26.68 20.68 2.80
CA ASN A 337 -27.39 21.31 1.70
C ASN A 337 -26.48 21.59 0.49
N ILE A 338 -25.25 22.07 0.73
CA ILE A 338 -24.24 22.24 -0.34
C ILE A 338 -23.95 20.89 -1.02
N LEU A 339 -23.77 19.83 -0.24
CA LEU A 339 -23.55 18.48 -0.76
C LEU A 339 -24.76 17.98 -1.57
N ALA A 340 -25.98 18.16 -1.07
CA ALA A 340 -27.20 17.76 -1.76
C ALA A 340 -27.31 18.46 -3.13
N ARG A 341 -27.09 19.78 -3.19
CA ARG A 341 -27.12 20.56 -4.45
C ARG A 341 -26.10 20.08 -5.48
N ARG A 342 -24.99 19.47 -5.05
CA ARG A 342 -23.98 18.89 -5.95
C ARG A 342 -24.36 17.51 -6.48
N ARG A 343 -25.21 16.79 -5.75
CA ARG A 343 -25.76 15.50 -6.21
C ARG A 343 -26.89 15.71 -7.22
N ASP A 344 -27.59 16.84 -7.12
CA ASP A 344 -28.65 17.17 -8.07
C ASP A 344 -28.09 17.23 -9.49
N PRO A 345 -28.77 16.59 -10.46
CA PRO A 345 -28.38 16.69 -11.85
C PRO A 345 -28.41 18.16 -12.29
N ALA A 346 -27.52 18.52 -13.22
CA ALA A 346 -27.55 19.85 -13.80
C ALA A 346 -28.97 20.17 -14.28
N PRO A 347 -29.46 21.40 -14.05
CA PRO A 347 -30.79 21.77 -14.50
C PRO A 347 -30.92 21.45 -15.98
N SER A 348 -32.03 20.80 -16.35
CA SER A 348 -32.31 20.49 -17.75
C SER A 348 -32.17 21.77 -18.58
N ALA A 349 -31.59 21.64 -19.77
CA ALA A 349 -31.47 22.78 -20.67
C ALA A 349 -32.87 23.44 -20.81
N PRO A 350 -32.95 24.77 -20.71
CA PRO A 350 -34.24 25.45 -20.86
C PRO A 350 -34.86 25.02 -22.18
N LEU A 351 -36.12 24.58 -22.13
CA LEU A 351 -36.88 24.25 -23.33
C LEU A 351 -36.83 25.47 -24.26
N GLN A 352 -36.51 25.26 -25.54
CA GLN A 352 -36.72 26.31 -26.52
C GLN A 352 -38.22 26.49 -26.72
N ILE A 353 -38.78 27.45 -25.98
CA ILE A 353 -40.18 27.82 -26.06
C ILE A 353 -40.37 28.57 -27.39
N PRO A 354 -41.24 28.10 -28.32
CA PRO A 354 -41.54 28.85 -29.54
C PRO A 354 -42.04 30.25 -29.23
N ASP A 355 -41.68 31.25 -30.03
CA ASP A 355 -42.12 32.65 -29.85
C ASP A 355 -43.65 32.80 -29.77
N ALA A 356 -44.40 31.87 -30.37
CA ALA A 356 -45.86 31.81 -30.31
C ALA A 356 -46.43 31.58 -28.90
N LEU A 357 -45.62 31.13 -27.93
CA LEU A 357 -46.02 30.90 -26.53
C LEU A 357 -45.56 32.02 -25.59
N ARG A 358 -45.08 33.15 -26.12
CA ARG A 358 -44.86 34.35 -25.29
C ARG A 358 -46.19 34.91 -24.81
N LEU A 359 -46.32 35.08 -23.50
CA LEU A 359 -47.48 35.72 -22.91
C LEU A 359 -47.56 37.16 -23.39
N THR A 360 -48.70 37.57 -23.94
CA THR A 360 -49.00 38.97 -24.28
C THR A 360 -49.10 39.86 -23.04
N HIS A 361 -49.40 39.26 -21.88
CA HIS A 361 -49.38 39.91 -20.58
C HIS A 361 -48.54 39.09 -19.61
N GLU A 362 -47.32 39.53 -19.36
CA GLU A 362 -46.48 38.90 -18.35
C GLU A 362 -47.08 39.13 -16.95
N PRO A 363 -47.20 38.08 -16.12
CA PRO A 363 -47.64 38.26 -14.75
C PRO A 363 -46.57 39.07 -14.00
N VAL A 364 -46.95 40.24 -13.50
CA VAL A 364 -46.11 41.01 -12.59
C VAL A 364 -46.12 40.31 -11.24
N ALA A 365 -44.96 39.83 -10.80
CA ALA A 365 -44.79 39.29 -9.46
C ALA A 365 -44.89 40.44 -8.45
N ASP A 366 -46.08 40.62 -7.88
CA ASP A 366 -46.33 41.59 -6.81
C ASP A 366 -46.50 40.86 -5.47
N CYS A 367 -45.40 40.75 -4.74
CA CYS A 367 -45.38 40.13 -3.41
C CYS A 367 -46.21 40.92 -2.37
N ALA A 368 -46.52 42.21 -2.61
CA ALA A 368 -47.33 43.02 -1.69
C ALA A 368 -48.81 42.60 -1.67
N ARG A 369 -49.28 41.83 -2.66
CA ARG A 369 -50.61 41.21 -2.63
C ARG A 369 -50.80 40.31 -1.41
N TYR A 370 -49.75 39.60 -0.96
CA TYR A 370 -49.82 38.79 0.25
C TYR A 370 -49.93 39.64 1.52
N ASP A 371 -49.29 40.81 1.55
CA ASP A 371 -49.38 41.74 2.68
C ASP A 371 -50.79 42.35 2.82
N SER A 372 -51.53 42.48 1.71
CA SER A 372 -52.93 42.94 1.75
C SER A 372 -53.88 41.94 2.42
N LEU A 373 -53.64 40.63 2.24
CA LEU A 373 -54.40 39.57 2.89
C LEU A 373 -54.13 39.50 4.40
N ARG A 374 -52.94 39.93 4.82
CA ARG A 374 -52.54 39.97 6.23
C ARG A 374 -53.15 41.15 7.02
N ARG A 375 -53.61 42.21 6.33
CA ARG A 375 -54.27 43.37 6.96
C ARG A 375 -55.79 43.21 7.10
N ALA A 376 -56.38 42.18 6.48
CA ALA A 376 -57.81 41.88 6.55
C ALA A 376 -58.18 40.87 7.66
N SER A 377 -57.26 40.61 8.61
CA SER A 377 -57.49 39.79 9.81
C SER A 377 -57.41 40.62 11.08
#